data_AF-A0A1V6FHV5-F1
#
_entry.id   AF-A0A1V6FHV5-F1
#
_cell.length_a   1.000
_cell.length_b   1.000
_cell.length_c   1.000
_cell.angle_alpha   90.00
_cell.angle_beta   90.00
_cell.angle_gamma   90.00
#
_symmetry.space_group_name_H-M   'P 1'
#
loop_
_entity.id
_entity.type
_entity.pdbx_description
1 polymer ?
#
loop_
_entity_poly.entity_id
_entity_poly.type
_entity_poly.pdbx_seq_one_letter_code
_entity_poly.pdbx_strand_id
1 'polypeptide(L)'
;MKKKKNIIEDDGRVIAPMNVDGMPWYNNQMPSDSSSVEKSPSKNKMGSKETLKMIFRLYGILLPIALLFIGLFALFIVFTGHVWLK
;
A
#
# COMPACT_ATOMS: atom_id res chain seq x y z
N MET A 1 -15.76 -17.65 -34.78
CA MET A 1 -14.97 -17.03 -33.69
C MET A 1 -15.85 -16.91 -32.44
N LYS A 2 -15.59 -17.71 -31.40
CA LYS A 2 -16.38 -17.67 -30.15
C LYS A 2 -15.87 -16.52 -29.28
N LYS A 3 -16.71 -15.52 -28.98
CA LYS A 3 -16.37 -14.42 -28.06
C LYS A 3 -16.18 -15.01 -26.66
N LYS A 4 -14.99 -14.82 -26.06
CA LYS A 4 -14.75 -15.14 -24.65
C LYS A 4 -15.61 -14.20 -23.81
N LYS A 5 -16.60 -14.74 -23.10
CA LYS A 5 -17.36 -14.03 -22.06
C LYS A 5 -16.38 -13.80 -20.91
N ASN A 6 -15.95 -12.55 -20.71
CA ASN A 6 -15.19 -12.19 -19.52
C ASN A 6 -16.12 -12.39 -18.33
N ILE A 7 -15.86 -13.44 -17.55
CA ILE A 7 -16.54 -13.66 -16.29
C ILE A 7 -15.85 -12.72 -15.32
N ILE A 8 -16.46 -11.56 -15.10
CA ILE A 8 -16.07 -10.67 -14.02
C ILE A 8 -16.48 -11.42 -12.76
N GLU A 9 -15.50 -11.90 -11.99
CA GLU A 9 -15.76 -12.49 -10.68
C GLU A 9 -16.37 -11.41 -9.81
N ASP A 10 -17.63 -11.60 -9.45
CA ASP A 10 -18.35 -10.67 -8.58
C ASP A 10 -17.85 -10.89 -7.15
N ASP A 11 -17.11 -9.93 -6.62
CA ASP A 11 -16.49 -9.96 -5.28
C ASP A 11 -17.53 -9.96 -4.14
N GLY A 12 -18.84 -10.03 -4.44
CA GLY A 12 -19.92 -10.01 -3.45
C GLY A 12 -20.02 -8.69 -2.68
N ARG A 13 -19.32 -7.65 -3.16
CA ARG A 13 -19.25 -6.34 -2.53
C ARG A 13 -20.38 -5.47 -3.05
N VAL A 14 -21.20 -4.97 -2.14
CA VAL A 14 -22.23 -3.97 -2.45
C VAL A 14 -21.57 -2.60 -2.57
N ILE A 15 -21.47 -2.08 -3.79
CA ILE A 15 -20.89 -0.75 -4.08
C ILE A 15 -21.86 0.37 -3.66
N ALA A 16 -23.16 0.13 -3.85
CA ALA A 16 -24.24 1.02 -3.42
C ALA A 16 -25.43 0.17 -2.95
N PRO A 17 -25.87 0.30 -1.68
CA PRO A 17 -27.05 -0.41 -1.20
C PRO A 17 -28.30 0.16 -1.89
N MET A 18 -28.83 -0.55 -2.89
CA MET A 18 -30.04 -0.19 -3.62
C MET A 18 -31.25 -1.03 -3.17
N ASN A 19 -31.41 -1.20 -1.85
CA ASN A 19 -32.57 -1.88 -1.28
C ASN A 19 -33.75 -0.91 -1.17
N VAL A 20 -34.60 -0.86 -2.20
CA VAL A 20 -35.75 0.05 -2.29
C VAL A 20 -37.04 -0.77 -2.24
N ASP A 21 -37.97 -0.36 -1.38
CA ASP A 21 -39.27 -1.03 -1.23
C ASP A 21 -40.07 -1.00 -2.55
N GLY A 22 -40.74 -2.11 -2.86
CA GLY A 22 -41.50 -2.32 -4.10
C GLY A 22 -40.70 -2.74 -5.34
N MET A 23 -39.37 -2.87 -5.26
CA MET A 23 -38.55 -3.38 -6.36
C MET A 23 -38.45 -4.91 -6.34
N PRO A 24 -38.26 -5.59 -7.50
CA PRO A 24 -38.16 -7.06 -7.54
C PRO A 24 -36.91 -7.63 -6.84
N TRP A 25 -35.94 -6.77 -6.52
CA TRP A 25 -34.73 -7.10 -5.75
C TRP A 25 -34.81 -6.66 -4.28
N TYR A 26 -35.98 -6.19 -3.82
CA TYR A 26 -36.18 -5.79 -2.42
C TYR A 26 -36.05 -6.99 -1.48
N ASN A 27 -35.24 -6.82 -0.44
CA ASN A 27 -35.08 -7.83 0.60
C ASN A 27 -35.31 -7.20 1.97
N ASN A 28 -36.38 -7.64 2.65
CA ASN A 28 -36.76 -7.16 3.97
C ASN A 28 -35.82 -7.65 5.11
N GLN A 29 -34.91 -8.60 4.81
CA GLN A 29 -33.87 -9.04 5.74
C GLN A 29 -32.58 -8.21 5.62
N MET A 30 -32.48 -7.36 4.60
CA MET A 30 -31.30 -6.53 4.37
C MET A 30 -31.43 -5.22 5.16
N PRO A 31 -30.42 -4.81 5.95
CA PRO A 31 -30.47 -3.57 6.71
C PRO A 31 -30.79 -2.38 5.80
N SER A 32 -31.79 -1.57 6.16
CA SER A 32 -32.21 -0.34 5.43
C SER A 32 -31.17 0.78 5.48
N ASP A 33 -30.16 0.61 6.34
CA ASP A 33 -29.31 1.69 6.80
C ASP A 33 -28.01 1.74 6.01
N SER A 34 -27.94 2.70 5.08
CA SER A 34 -26.70 3.14 4.41
C SER A 34 -25.64 3.64 5.40
N SER A 35 -26.00 3.91 6.65
CA SER A 35 -25.10 4.30 7.74
C SER A 35 -24.25 3.15 8.29
N SER A 36 -24.54 1.90 7.93
CA SER A 36 -23.73 0.73 8.30
C SER A 36 -22.64 0.39 7.25
N VAL A 37 -22.65 1.08 6.10
CA VAL A 37 -21.66 0.91 5.01
C VAL A 37 -20.49 1.90 5.14
N GLU A 38 -20.41 2.71 6.20
CA GLU A 38 -19.15 3.36 6.59
C GLU A 38 -18.23 2.39 7.33
N LYS A 39 -17.80 1.32 6.67
CA LYS A 39 -16.66 0.51 7.10
C LYS A 39 -16.15 -0.45 6.02
N SER A 40 -16.12 0.00 4.77
CA SER A 40 -14.93 -0.31 3.99
C SER A 40 -13.98 0.88 4.15
N PRO A 41 -12.88 0.65 4.85
CA PRO A 41 -11.77 0.20 4.08
C PRO A 41 -11.72 -1.30 4.31
N SER A 42 -11.79 -2.07 3.23
CA SER A 42 -10.77 -3.09 3.10
C SER A 42 -9.45 -2.34 3.26
N LYS A 43 -9.04 -2.18 4.51
CA LYS A 43 -7.66 -1.97 4.89
C LYS A 43 -7.06 -3.23 4.30
N ASN A 44 -6.61 -3.13 3.06
CA ASN A 44 -5.58 -3.98 2.51
C ASN A 44 -4.48 -3.81 3.54
N LYS A 45 -4.55 -4.67 4.55
CA LYS A 45 -3.71 -4.65 5.73
C LYS A 45 -2.46 -5.24 5.14
N MET A 46 -1.69 -4.36 4.49
CA MET A 46 -0.51 -4.69 3.72
C MET A 46 0.25 -5.66 4.61
N GLY A 47 0.34 -6.91 4.15
CA GLY A 47 0.77 -7.98 5.03
C GLY A 47 2.13 -7.60 5.58
N SER A 48 2.43 -7.89 6.85
CA SER A 48 3.73 -7.50 7.44
C SER A 48 4.94 -7.97 6.62
N LYS A 49 4.74 -8.98 5.76
CA LYS A 49 5.71 -9.48 4.78
C LYS A 49 5.91 -8.53 3.58
N GLU A 50 4.86 -7.88 3.12
CA GLU A 50 4.87 -6.92 2.01
C GLU A 50 5.53 -5.60 2.42
N THR A 51 5.29 -5.14 3.66
CA THR A 51 5.96 -3.95 4.21
C THR A 51 7.46 -4.18 4.36
N LEU A 52 7.90 -5.35 4.85
CA LEU A 52 9.32 -5.72 4.92
C LEU A 52 9.98 -5.71 3.53
N LYS A 53 9.32 -6.30 2.52
CA LYS A 53 9.85 -6.29 1.15
C LYS A 53 9.99 -4.86 0.60
N MET A 54 9.05 -3.98 0.95
CA MET A 54 9.13 -2.57 0.56
C MET A 54 10.30 -1.87 1.25
N ILE A 55 10.47 -2.08 2.56
CA ILE A 55 11.56 -1.54 3.37
C ILE A 55 12.93 -1.97 2.82
N PHE A 56 13.12 -3.25 2.47
CA PHE A 56 14.37 -3.73 1.86
C PHE A 56 14.68 -3.04 0.53
N ARG A 57 13.68 -2.68 -0.27
CA ARG A 57 13.87 -1.93 -1.52
C ARG A 57 14.33 -0.49 -1.24
N LEU A 58 13.78 0.15 -0.22
CA LEU A 58 14.23 1.48 0.22
C LEU A 58 15.68 1.45 0.71
N TYR A 59 16.05 0.42 1.47
CA TYR A 59 17.43 0.24 1.94
C TYR A 59 18.44 0.09 0.80
N GLY A 60 18.05 -0.52 -0.33
CA GLY A 60 18.93 -0.63 -1.50
C GLY A 60 19.40 0.72 -2.06
N ILE A 61 18.61 1.78 -1.89
CA ILE A 61 18.95 3.14 -2.33
C ILE A 61 19.63 3.92 -1.22
N LEU A 62 19.15 3.79 0.02
CA LEU A 62 19.67 4.57 1.15
C LEU A 62 21.09 4.13 1.56
N LEU A 63 21.39 2.83 1.45
CA LEU A 63 22.67 2.26 1.86
C LEU A 63 23.89 2.82 1.09
N PRO A 64 23.90 2.91 -0.25
CA PRO A 64 25.02 3.50 -0.99
C PRO A 64 25.19 5.00 -0.72
N ILE A 65 24.10 5.76 -0.54
CA ILE A 65 24.18 7.18 -0.15
C ILE A 65 24.86 7.33 1.21
N ALA A 66 24.45 6.53 2.20
CA ALA A 66 25.05 6.57 3.53
C ALA A 66 26.54 6.21 3.47
N LEU A 67 26.91 5.21 2.67
CA LEU A 67 28.30 4.80 2.49
C LEU A 67 29.16 5.93 1.88
N LEU A 68 28.63 6.64 0.88
CA LEU A 68 29.30 7.81 0.28
C LEU A 68 29.56 8.90 1.30
N PHE A 69 28.56 9.23 2.13
CA PHE A 69 28.71 10.23 3.19
C PHE A 69 29.77 9.83 4.20
N ILE A 70 29.76 8.57 4.65
CA ILE A 70 30.77 8.04 5.58
C ILE A 70 32.17 8.11 4.96
N GLY A 71 32.30 7.75 3.67
CA GLY A 71 33.57 7.85 2.94
C GLY A 71 34.08 9.28 2.84
N LEU A 72 33.22 10.24 2.52
CA LEU A 72 33.56 11.67 2.49
C LEU A 72 34.00 12.17 3.87
N PHE A 73 33.28 11.76 4.93
CA PHE A 73 33.60 12.15 6.30
C PHE A 73 34.93 11.57 6.76
N ALA A 74 35.19 10.30 6.45
CA ALA A 74 36.47 9.66 6.75
C ALA A 74 37.62 10.36 6.01
N LEU A 75 37.44 10.69 4.74
CA LEU A 75 38.41 11.45 3.96
C LEU A 75 38.65 12.83 4.57
N PHE A 76 37.60 13.52 5.02
CA PHE A 76 37.69 14.80 5.71
C PHE A 76 38.46 14.72 7.03
N ILE A 77 38.25 13.67 7.83
CA ILE A 77 38.99 13.43 9.07
C ILE A 77 40.47 13.18 8.79
N VAL A 78 40.79 12.34 7.81
CA VAL A 78 42.18 12.09 7.41
C VAL A 78 42.83 13.36 6.87
N PHE A 79 42.11 14.13 6.07
CA PHE A 79 42.57 15.41 5.53
C PHE A 79 42.88 16.42 6.65
N THR A 80 41.98 16.60 7.61
CA THR A 80 42.20 17.52 8.73
C THR A 80 43.35 17.06 9.63
N GLY A 81 43.47 15.76 9.91
CA GLY A 81 44.56 15.21 10.72
C GLY A 81 45.94 15.26 10.05
N HIS A 82 46.03 15.06 8.73
CA HIS A 82 47.31 14.87 8.04
C HIS A 82 47.77 16.08 7.21
N VAL A 83 46.86 16.94 6.77
CA VAL A 83 47.16 18.14 5.95
C VAL A 83 47.13 19.42 6.79
N TRP A 84 46.31 19.48 7.84
CA TRP A 84 46.12 20.70 8.62
C TRP A 84 46.77 20.67 10.02
N LEU A 85 46.90 19.50 10.65
CA LEU A 85 47.56 19.32 11.96
C LEU A 85 49.07 19.03 11.86
N LYS A 86 49.73 19.55 10.83
CA LYS A 86 51.18 19.56 10.66
C LYS A 86 51.64 20.97 10.34
#